data_AF-A0A1H9KEZ4-F1
#
_entry.id   AF-A0A1H9KEZ4-F1
#
_cell.length_a   1.000
_cell.length_b   1.000
_cell.length_c   1.000
_cell.angle_alpha   90.00
_cell.angle_beta   90.00
_cell.angle_gamma   90.00
#
_symmetry.space_group_name_H-M   'P 1'
#
loop_
_entity.id
_entity.type
_entity.pdbx_description
1 polymer ?
#
loop_
_entity_poly.entity_id
_entity_poly.type
_entity_poly.pdbx_seq_one_letter_code
_entity_poly.pdbx_strand_id
1 'polypeptide(L)'
;MGYSDGSISAQTEEVSSTGSQLSTFAETLQGYIDTAKSVVDTIVEDTEGAAKTTLDETFYDLYNDLAQYVTDLDTLGSNVQTSASNMEMIDSTASGALTYK
;
A
#
# COMPACT_ATOMS: atom_id res chain seq x y z
N MET A 1 -16.17 36.02 4.33
CA MET A 1 -15.61 34.99 5.23
C MET A 1 -15.13 33.86 4.34
N GLY A 2 -13.84 33.84 4.00
CA GLY A 2 -13.22 32.78 3.19
C GLY A 2 -12.19 32.09 4.06
N TYR A 3 -12.60 31.01 4.71
CA TYR A 3 -11.74 30.14 5.49
C TYR A 3 -12.21 28.69 5.22
N SER A 4 -11.92 28.16 4.05
CA SER A 4 -12.18 26.75 3.72
C SER A 4 -11.15 26.18 2.73
N ASP A 5 -10.71 27.00 1.77
CA ASP A 5 -9.77 26.63 0.68
C ASP A 5 -8.40 26.10 1.18
N GLY A 6 -7.88 26.68 2.27
CA GLY A 6 -6.58 26.27 2.86
C GLY A 6 -6.63 25.05 3.78
N SER A 7 -7.82 24.64 4.26
CA SER A 7 -7.94 23.50 5.18
C SER A 7 -8.14 22.19 4.43
N ILE A 8 -8.77 22.23 3.26
CA ILE A 8 -9.00 21.04 2.44
C ILE A 8 -7.72 20.65 1.72
N SER A 9 -7.00 21.62 1.14
CA SER A 9 -5.68 21.40 0.53
C SER A 9 -4.66 20.80 1.49
N ALA A 10 -4.54 21.32 2.72
CA ALA A 10 -3.65 20.74 3.73
C ALA A 10 -4.04 19.31 4.13
N GLN A 11 -5.33 18.99 4.15
CA GLN A 11 -5.84 17.65 4.45
C GLN A 11 -5.60 16.68 3.29
N THR A 12 -5.75 17.11 2.03
CA THR A 12 -5.51 16.25 0.86
C THR A 12 -4.03 15.94 0.68
N GLU A 13 -3.15 16.90 0.98
CA GLU A 13 -1.69 16.67 1.03
C GLU A 13 -1.32 15.60 2.08
N GLU A 14 -1.88 15.68 3.29
CA GLU A 14 -1.63 14.71 4.37
C GLU A 14 -2.15 13.30 4.02
N VAL A 15 -3.35 13.23 3.42
CA VAL A 15 -3.95 11.98 2.96
C VAL A 15 -3.12 11.36 1.82
N SER A 16 -2.71 12.17 0.84
CA SER A 16 -1.85 11.72 -0.26
C SER A 16 -0.50 11.20 0.24
N SER A 17 0.14 11.92 1.17
CA SER A 17 1.38 11.49 1.83
C SER A 17 1.22 10.15 2.54
N THR A 18 0.10 9.94 3.25
CA THR A 18 -0.20 8.66 3.91
C THR A 18 -0.34 7.54 2.88
N GLY A 19 -1.02 7.79 1.76
CA GLY A 19 -1.12 6.83 0.67
C GLY A 19 0.24 6.45 0.09
N SER A 20 1.15 7.41 -0.09
CA SER A 20 2.52 7.13 -0.57
C SER A 20 3.36 6.35 0.45
N GLN A 21 3.19 6.64 1.74
CA GLN A 21 3.84 5.88 2.82
C GLN A 21 3.37 4.42 2.85
N LEU A 22 2.07 4.17 2.61
CA LEU A 22 1.53 2.81 2.53
C LEU A 22 2.13 2.02 1.36
N SER A 23 2.18 2.60 0.16
CA SER A 23 2.82 1.95 -1.01
C SER A 23 4.31 1.70 -0.77
N THR A 24 5.04 2.68 -0.22
CA THR A 24 6.48 2.51 0.12
C THR A 24 6.70 1.38 1.14
N PHE A 25 5.82 1.30 2.15
CA PHE A 25 5.87 0.24 3.14
C PHE A 25 5.56 -1.12 2.52
N ALA A 26 4.58 -1.19 1.61
CA ALA A 26 4.25 -2.41 0.86
C ALA A 26 5.45 -2.91 0.04
N GLU A 27 6.12 -2.03 -0.71
CA GLU A 27 7.35 -2.35 -1.46
C GLU A 27 8.47 -2.87 -0.54
N THR A 28 8.67 -2.21 0.60
CA THR A 28 9.69 -2.62 1.58
C THR A 28 9.37 -4.01 2.16
N LEU A 29 8.10 -4.25 2.48
CA LEU A 29 7.63 -5.53 3.01
C LEU A 29 7.80 -6.65 1.97
N GLN A 30 7.48 -6.39 0.70
CA GLN A 30 7.72 -7.34 -0.39
C GLN A 30 9.20 -7.73 -0.47
N GLY A 31 10.11 -6.75 -0.39
CA GLY A 31 11.55 -7.03 -0.41
C GLY A 31 12.01 -7.95 0.74
N TYR A 32 11.43 -7.79 1.93
CA TYR A 32 11.72 -8.71 3.05
C TYR A 32 11.12 -10.10 2.84
N ILE A 33 9.90 -10.19 2.29
CA ILE A 33 9.24 -11.47 1.98
C ILE A 33 10.04 -12.23 0.92
N ASP A 34 10.50 -11.57 -0.14
CA ASP A 34 11.30 -12.17 -1.20
C ASP A 34 12.65 -12.67 -0.68
N THR A 35 13.28 -11.89 0.23
CA THR A 35 14.52 -12.29 0.89
C THR A 35 14.30 -13.54 1.75
N ALA A 36 13.22 -13.57 2.55
CA ALA A 36 12.87 -14.73 3.36
C ALA A 36 12.59 -15.96 2.48
N LYS A 37 11.89 -15.78 1.35
CA LYS A 37 11.65 -16.84 0.38
C LYS A 37 12.94 -17.41 -0.17
N SER A 38 13.88 -16.58 -0.60
CA SER A 38 15.17 -17.05 -1.12
C SER A 38 15.95 -17.87 -0.08
N VAL A 39 15.90 -17.47 1.20
CA VAL A 39 16.54 -18.23 2.29
C VAL A 39 15.87 -19.57 2.48
N VAL A 40 14.53 -19.62 2.50
CA VAL A 40 13.80 -20.87 2.71
C VAL A 40 13.94 -21.81 1.52
N ASP A 41 13.91 -21.30 0.29
CA ASP A 41 14.16 -22.12 -0.91
C ASP A 41 15.52 -22.85 -0.80
N THR A 42 16.55 -22.15 -0.31
CA THR A 42 17.88 -22.75 -0.07
C THR A 42 17.83 -23.85 1.00
N ILE A 43 17.12 -23.62 2.10
CA ILE A 43 16.98 -24.61 3.19
C ILE A 43 16.20 -25.84 2.70
N VAL A 44 15.14 -25.63 1.92
CA VAL A 44 14.29 -26.69 1.34
C VAL A 44 15.08 -27.56 0.36
N GLU A 45 16.01 -26.98 -0.41
CA GLU A 45 16.92 -27.74 -1.28
C GLU A 45 17.82 -28.68 -0.48
N ASP A 46 18.32 -28.24 0.68
CA ASP A 46 19.19 -29.01 1.57
C ASP A 46 18.43 -29.96 2.52
N THR A 47 17.09 -29.87 2.56
CA THR A 47 16.24 -30.67 3.47
C THR A 47 15.60 -31.85 2.74
N GLU A 48 15.63 -33.03 3.36
CA GLU A 48 15.01 -34.25 2.82
C GLU A 48 13.85 -34.77 3.68
N GLY A 49 12.99 -35.58 3.07
CA GLY A 49 11.90 -36.29 3.77
C GLY A 49 10.74 -35.40 4.19
N ALA A 50 9.98 -35.84 5.20
CA ALA A 50 8.74 -35.17 5.64
C ALA A 50 8.95 -33.74 6.15
N ALA A 51 10.15 -33.43 6.66
CA ALA A 51 10.51 -32.08 7.09
C ALA A 51 10.52 -31.08 5.91
N LYS A 52 10.94 -31.54 4.72
CA LYS A 52 10.87 -30.73 3.50
C LYS A 52 9.44 -30.36 3.16
N THR A 53 8.54 -31.35 3.14
CA THR A 53 7.13 -31.14 2.80
C THR A 53 6.44 -30.18 3.75
N THR A 54 6.63 -30.34 5.06
CA THR A 54 6.03 -29.42 6.04
C THR A 54 6.61 -28.02 5.94
N LEU A 55 7.91 -27.88 5.69
CA LEU A 55 8.56 -26.58 5.50
C LEU A 55 8.03 -25.89 4.23
N ASP A 56 7.94 -26.61 3.12
CA ASP A 56 7.36 -26.11 1.87
C ASP A 56 5.91 -25.64 2.12
N GLU A 57 5.03 -26.50 2.60
CA GLU A 57 3.61 -26.16 2.75
C GLU A 57 3.42 -24.96 3.70
N THR A 58 4.01 -25.00 4.89
CA THR A 58 3.82 -23.94 5.89
C THR A 58 4.42 -22.61 5.44
N PHE A 59 5.60 -22.65 4.82
CA PHE A 59 6.26 -21.44 4.37
C PHE A 59 5.58 -20.83 3.15
N TYR A 60 5.21 -21.64 2.16
CA TYR A 60 4.58 -21.13 0.95
C TYR A 60 3.17 -20.59 1.21
N ASP A 61 2.40 -21.18 2.13
CA ASP A 61 1.12 -20.62 2.56
C ASP A 61 1.32 -19.25 3.21
N LEU A 62 2.25 -19.14 4.17
CA LEU A 62 2.57 -17.86 4.81
C LEU A 62 3.10 -16.82 3.80
N TYR A 63 3.94 -17.23 2.85
CA TYR A 63 4.45 -16.37 1.79
C TYR A 63 3.30 -15.82 0.94
N ASN A 64 2.36 -16.67 0.54
CA ASN A 64 1.22 -16.25 -0.28
C ASN A 64 0.32 -15.26 0.48
N ASP A 65 0.05 -15.51 1.76
CA ASP A 65 -0.72 -14.61 2.61
C ASP A 65 -0.02 -13.24 2.76
N LEU A 66 1.29 -13.25 2.97
CA LEU A 66 2.07 -12.02 3.10
C LEU A 66 2.16 -11.24 1.78
N ALA A 67 2.32 -11.93 0.65
CA ALA A 67 2.31 -11.30 -0.68
C ALA A 67 0.93 -10.71 -1.02
N GLN A 68 -0.16 -11.38 -0.61
CA GLN A 68 -1.50 -10.81 -0.74
C GLN A 68 -1.66 -9.56 0.13
N TYR A 69 -1.16 -9.59 1.37
CA TYR A 69 -1.22 -8.43 2.26
C TYR A 69 -0.44 -7.21 1.70
N VAL A 70 0.71 -7.43 1.07
CA VAL A 70 1.44 -6.38 0.32
C VAL A 70 0.56 -5.78 -0.78
N THR A 71 -0.09 -6.64 -1.57
CA THR A 71 -0.97 -6.21 -2.67
C THR A 71 -2.13 -5.36 -2.15
N ASP A 72 -2.72 -5.76 -1.01
CA ASP A 72 -3.82 -5.04 -0.38
C ASP A 72 -3.37 -3.67 0.14
N LEU A 73 -2.16 -3.58 0.72
CA LEU A 73 -1.58 -2.31 1.20
C LEU A 73 -1.31 -1.33 0.06
N ASP A 74 -0.74 -1.81 -1.06
CA ASP A 74 -0.48 -0.95 -2.22
C ASP A 74 -1.79 -0.48 -2.88
N THR A 75 -2.78 -1.37 -2.95
CA THR A 75 -4.14 -1.03 -3.43
C THR A 75 -4.77 0.03 -2.53
N LEU A 76 -4.66 -0.12 -1.21
CA LEU A 76 -5.15 0.88 -0.26
C LEU A 76 -4.43 2.22 -0.43
N GLY A 77 -3.10 2.21 -0.55
CA GLY A 77 -2.29 3.41 -0.79
C GLY A 77 -2.71 4.16 -2.05
N SER A 78 -2.89 3.43 -3.16
CA SER A 78 -3.37 3.96 -4.44
C SER A 78 -4.79 4.54 -4.35
N ASN A 79 -5.70 3.86 -3.66
CA ASN A 79 -7.07 4.33 -3.45
C ASN A 79 -7.13 5.61 -2.60
N VAL A 80 -6.26 5.70 -1.59
CA VAL A 80 -6.12 6.90 -0.73
C VAL A 80 -5.60 8.09 -1.55
N GLN A 81 -4.56 7.90 -2.36
CA GLN A 81 -4.03 8.96 -3.24
C GLN A 81 -5.08 9.43 -4.27
N THR A 82 -5.82 8.48 -4.85
CA THR A 82 -6.91 8.79 -5.79
C THR A 82 -8.02 9.59 -5.10
N SER A 83 -8.37 9.23 -3.87
CA SER A 83 -9.39 9.94 -3.10
C SER A 83 -8.96 11.36 -2.75
N ALA A 84 -7.69 11.57 -2.37
CA ALA A 84 -7.13 12.90 -2.14
C ALA A 84 -7.20 13.77 -3.42
N SER A 85 -6.79 13.21 -4.57
CA SER A 85 -6.85 13.90 -5.86
C SER A 85 -8.29 14.28 -6.26
N ASN A 86 -9.25 13.38 -6.01
CA ASN A 86 -10.66 13.65 -6.26
C ASN A 86 -11.20 14.77 -5.36
N MET A 87 -10.78 14.83 -4.08
CA MET A 87 -11.17 15.90 -3.16
C MET A 87 -10.65 17.26 -3.61
N GLU A 88 -9.40 17.36 -4.05
CA GLU A 88 -8.83 18.60 -4.60
C GLU A 88 -9.58 19.08 -5.85
N MET A 89 -9.93 18.16 -6.74
CA MET A 89 -10.70 18.49 -7.95
C MET A 89 -12.11 19.00 -7.63
N ILE A 90 -12.78 18.39 -6.64
CA ILE A 90 -14.10 18.84 -6.18
C ILE A 90 -13.99 20.25 -5.59
N ASP A 91 -12.97 20.51 -4.76
CA ASP A 91 -12.77 21.82 -4.13
C ASP A 91 -12.49 22.91 -5.16
N SER A 92 -11.57 22.66 -6.11
CA SER A 92 -11.30 23.56 -7.24
C SER A 92 -12.56 23.87 -8.06
N THR A 93 -13.41 22.86 -8.30
CA THR A 93 -14.66 23.04 -9.06
C THR A 93 -15.67 23.87 -8.28
N ALA A 94 -15.82 23.62 -6.97
CA ALA A 94 -16.72 24.35 -6.10
C ALA A 94 -16.30 25.83 -5.96
N SER A 95 -15.01 26.09 -5.74
CA SER A 95 -14.44 27.44 -5.67
C SER A 95 -14.59 28.21 -6.99
N GLY A 96 -14.38 27.55 -8.14
CA GLY A 96 -14.60 28.15 -9.46
C GLY A 96 -16.08 28.52 -9.71
N ALA A 97 -17.02 27.68 -9.27
CA ALA A 97 -18.46 27.93 -9.42
C ALA A 97 -18.98 29.06 -8.53
N LEU A 98 -18.37 29.29 -7.36
CA LEU A 98 -18.73 30.39 -6.46
C LEU A 98 -18.23 31.76 -6.93
N THR A 99 -17.14 31.80 -7.71
CA THR A 99 -16.53 33.04 -8.20
C THR A 99 -17.31 33.68 -9.36
N TYR A 100 -18.22 32.94 -9.99
CA TYR A 100 -18.99 33.36 -11.17
C TYR A 100 -20.43 33.84 -10.87
N LYS A 101 -20.78 34.03 -9.59
CA LYS A 101 -22.06 34.63 -9.14
C LYS A 101 -21.82 35.98 -8.48
#